data_AF-A0A6J2TME4-F1
#
_entry.id   AF-A0A6J2TME4-F1
#
_cell.length_a   1.000
_cell.length_b   1.000
_cell.length_c   1.000
_cell.angle_alpha   90.00
_cell.angle_beta   90.00
_cell.angle_gamma   90.00
#
_symmetry.space_group_name_H-M   'P 1'
#
loop_
_entity.id
_entity.type
_entity.pdbx_description
1 polymer ?
#
loop_
_entity_poly.entity_id
_entity_poly.type
_entity_poly.pdbx_seq_one_letter_code
_entity_poly.pdbx_strand_id
1 'polypeptide(L)'
;NGGYHPFLYNFTINSCKFLEKPKNSLKKYFYDLFASYSNINHSCPYDHDVLVNELPMSFLNSKVTGYLPFTKGDYVLKTSWLAYGINRADVTVYFSIV
;
A
#
# COMPACT_ATOMS: atom_id res chain seq x y z
N ASN A 1 19.48 -3.44 -23.58
CA ASN A 1 18.14 -4.02 -23.31
C ASN A 1 17.92 -4.15 -21.81
N GLY A 2 17.46 -3.11 -21.15
CA GLY A 2 17.29 -3.13 -19.69
C GLY A 2 16.44 -1.95 -19.24
N GLY A 3 15.29 -1.78 -19.89
CA GLY A 3 14.34 -0.73 -19.53
C GLY A 3 13.51 -1.20 -18.33
N TYR A 4 13.42 -0.33 -17.31
CA TYR A 4 12.48 -0.47 -16.20
C TYR A 4 11.13 -0.94 -16.72
N HIS A 5 10.66 -2.09 -16.24
CA HIS A 5 9.34 -2.57 -16.61
C HIS A 5 8.28 -1.57 -16.14
N PRO A 6 7.31 -1.20 -16.97
CA PRO A 6 6.25 -0.28 -16.59
C PRO A 6 5.55 -0.80 -15.32
N PHE A 7 5.13 0.14 -14.47
CA PHE A 7 4.53 -0.11 -13.15
C PHE A 7 3.61 -1.35 -13.18
N LEU A 8 4.01 -2.41 -12.48
CA LEU A 8 3.27 -3.69 -12.45
C LEU A 8 1.80 -3.50 -12.06
N TYR A 9 1.51 -2.52 -11.20
CA TYR A 9 0.16 -2.21 -10.74
C TYR A 9 -0.05 -0.71 -10.61
N ASN A 10 -1.05 -0.18 -11.31
CA ASN A 10 -1.55 1.19 -11.15
C ASN A 10 -3.03 1.12 -10.76
N PHE A 11 -3.34 1.46 -9.51
CA PHE A 11 -4.72 1.49 -9.02
C PHE A 11 -4.86 2.50 -7.88
N THR A 12 -6.10 2.91 -7.65
CA THR A 12 -6.49 3.70 -6.47
C THR A 12 -7.40 2.87 -5.56
N ILE A 13 -7.19 3.01 -4.25
CA ILE A 13 -8.07 2.46 -3.21
C ILE A 13 -8.83 3.63 -2.60
N ASN A 14 -10.16 3.64 -2.77
CA ASN A 14 -11.03 4.45 -1.92
C ASN A 14 -11.29 3.61 -0.67
N SER A 15 -10.65 3.97 0.45
CA SER A 15 -10.67 3.17 1.68
C SER A 15 -12.09 2.94 2.20
N CYS A 16 -12.95 3.96 2.22
CA CYS A 16 -14.34 3.81 2.67
C CYS A 16 -15.12 2.79 1.85
N LYS A 17 -15.13 2.92 0.52
CA LYS A 17 -15.83 1.97 -0.36
C LYS A 17 -15.21 0.57 -0.30
N PHE A 18 -13.89 0.50 -0.08
CA PHE A 18 -13.19 -0.77 0.01
C PHE A 18 -13.54 -1.52 1.29
N LEU A 19 -13.65 -0.83 2.43
CA LEU A 19 -13.96 -1.40 3.73
C LEU A 19 -15.38 -1.96 3.81
N GLU A 20 -16.35 -1.36 3.10
CA GLU A 20 -17.70 -1.92 2.97
C GLU A 20 -17.70 -3.31 2.31
N LYS A 21 -16.80 -3.54 1.34
CA LYS A 21 -16.78 -4.77 0.55
C LYS A 21 -15.40 -5.06 -0.05
N PRO A 22 -14.46 -5.63 0.73
CA PRO A 22 -13.10 -5.88 0.28
C PRO A 22 -13.03 -7.12 -0.65
N LYS A 23 -13.47 -6.96 -1.90
CA LYS A 23 -13.56 -8.04 -2.90
C LYS A 23 -12.33 -8.20 -3.78
N ASN A 24 -11.49 -7.17 -3.88
CA ASN A 24 -10.33 -7.21 -4.77
C ASN A 24 -9.09 -7.62 -3.96
N SER A 25 -8.60 -8.84 -4.19
CA SER A 25 -7.46 -9.43 -3.48
C SER A 25 -6.18 -8.61 -3.59
N LEU A 26 -5.93 -7.98 -4.75
CA LEU A 26 -4.78 -7.11 -4.95
C LEU A 26 -4.89 -5.84 -4.08
N LYS A 27 -6.05 -5.17 -4.10
CA LYS A 27 -6.28 -3.99 -3.26
C LYS A 27 -6.22 -4.35 -1.77
N LYS A 28 -6.77 -5.50 -1.40
CA LYS A 28 -6.69 -6.02 -0.03
C LYS A 28 -5.25 -6.24 0.40
N TYR A 29 -4.44 -6.86 -0.46
CA TYR A 29 -3.02 -7.05 -0.19
C TYR A 29 -2.31 -5.73 0.15
N PHE A 30 -2.45 -4.71 -0.69
CA PHE A 30 -1.82 -3.41 -0.44
C PHE A 30 -2.40 -2.68 0.78
N TYR A 31 -3.70 -2.81 1.03
CA TYR A 31 -4.33 -2.27 2.24
C TYR A 31 -3.75 -2.93 3.51
N ASP A 32 -3.62 -4.26 3.50
CA ASP A 32 -3.12 -5.05 4.62
C ASP A 32 -1.64 -4.78 4.94
N LEU A 33 -0.86 -4.19 4.01
CA LEU A 33 0.51 -3.73 4.28
C LEU A 33 0.59 -2.63 5.35
N PHE A 34 -0.45 -1.80 5.45
CA PHE A 34 -0.50 -0.67 6.37
C PHE A 34 -1.50 -0.87 7.50
N ALA A 35 -2.58 -1.63 7.27
CA ALA A 35 -3.71 -1.75 8.19
C ALA A 35 -3.32 -2.22 9.60
N SER A 36 -2.32 -3.10 9.74
CA SER A 36 -1.88 -3.60 11.06
C SER A 36 -1.10 -2.59 11.90
N TYR A 37 -0.55 -1.55 11.26
CA TYR A 37 0.29 -0.53 11.89
C TYR A 37 -0.30 0.88 11.71
N SER A 38 -1.61 0.96 11.46
CA SER A 38 -2.29 2.23 11.29
C SER A 38 -3.72 2.19 11.80
N ASN A 39 -4.30 3.37 11.97
CA ASN A 39 -5.71 3.52 12.37
C ASN A 39 -6.67 3.55 11.16
N ILE A 40 -6.25 3.06 9.98
CA ILE A 40 -7.08 3.11 8.77
C ILE A 40 -8.24 2.11 8.76
N ASN A 41 -8.19 1.11 9.67
CA ASN A 41 -9.21 0.09 9.82
C ASN A 41 -10.31 0.56 10.78
N HIS A 42 -11.08 1.55 10.36
CA HIS A 42 -12.20 2.09 11.13
C HIS A 42 -13.42 2.31 10.21
N SER A 43 -14.58 2.54 10.80
CA SER A 43 -15.80 2.82 10.05
C SER A 43 -15.77 4.24 9.49
N CYS A 44 -15.98 4.40 8.19
CA CYS A 44 -16.09 5.72 7.61
C CYS A 44 -17.32 6.51 8.11
N PRO A 45 -17.26 7.86 8.11
CA PRO A 45 -16.15 8.70 7.65
C PRO A 45 -14.93 8.67 8.58
N TYR A 46 -13.75 8.98 8.04
CA TYR A 46 -12.60 9.37 8.88
C TYR A 46 -13.02 10.65 9.60
N ASP A 47 -12.84 10.73 10.91
CA ASP A 47 -13.09 11.92 11.73
C ASP A 47 -11.86 12.32 12.56
N HIS A 48 -10.77 11.58 12.39
CA HIS A 48 -9.47 11.79 13.02
C HIS A 48 -8.35 11.67 11.99
N ASP A 49 -7.14 12.07 12.38
CA ASP A 49 -5.95 11.93 11.53
C ASP A 49 -5.67 10.47 11.19
N VAL A 50 -5.16 10.24 9.98
CA VAL A 50 -4.66 8.92 9.56
C VAL A 50 -3.22 8.81 10.01
N LEU A 51 -2.96 7.87 10.91
CA LEU A 51 -1.67 7.65 11.55
C LEU A 51 -1.14 6.27 11.18
N VAL A 52 0.13 6.22 10.77
CA VAL A 52 0.89 4.96 10.62
C VAL A 52 1.96 4.97 11.71
N ASN A 53 1.82 4.09 12.69
CA ASN A 53 2.70 4.02 13.85
C ASN A 53 3.74 2.93 13.63
N GLU A 54 5.01 3.34 13.54
CA GLU A 54 6.19 2.46 13.59
C GLU A 54 6.09 1.22 12.69
N LEU A 55 5.75 1.40 11.41
CA LEU A 55 5.68 0.31 10.43
C LEU A 55 7.09 -0.30 10.21
N PRO A 56 7.37 -1.52 10.69
CA PRO A 56 8.72 -2.06 10.64
C PRO A 56 9.02 -2.68 9.28
N MET A 57 10.24 -2.45 8.77
CA MET A 57 10.68 -3.01 7.49
C MET A 57 10.66 -4.54 7.47
N SER A 58 10.88 -5.20 8.62
CA SER A 58 10.77 -6.66 8.74
C SER A 58 9.35 -7.17 8.44
N PHE A 59 8.32 -6.45 8.89
CA PHE A 59 6.93 -6.76 8.57
C PHE A 59 6.65 -6.59 7.08
N LEU A 60 7.06 -5.48 6.49
CA LEU A 60 6.91 -5.25 5.05
C LEU A 60 7.60 -6.34 4.22
N ASN A 61 8.84 -6.69 4.55
CA ASN A 61 9.57 -7.76 3.88
C ASN A 61 8.82 -9.10 3.96
N SER A 62 8.23 -9.43 5.11
CA SER A 62 7.43 -10.68 5.27
C SER A 62 6.17 -10.72 4.40
N LYS A 63 5.58 -9.55 4.07
CA LYS A 63 4.35 -9.46 3.27
C LYS A 63 4.64 -9.34 1.78
N VAL A 64 5.78 -8.75 1.40
CA VAL A 64 6.20 -8.58 0.00
C VAL A 64 6.54 -9.92 -0.65
N THR A 65 7.15 -10.86 0.08
CA THR A 65 7.67 -12.12 -0.49
C THR A 65 6.62 -13.21 -0.71
N GLY A 66 5.39 -13.07 -0.21
CA GLY A 66 4.44 -14.19 -0.12
C GLY A 66 3.21 -14.15 -1.03
N TYR A 67 2.81 -12.99 -1.56
CA TYR A 67 1.47 -12.84 -2.17
C TYR A 67 1.47 -12.53 -3.67
N LEU A 68 2.46 -11.79 -4.15
CA LEU A 68 2.56 -11.42 -5.56
C LEU A 68 3.73 -12.17 -6.19
N PRO A 69 3.61 -12.61 -7.46
CA PRO A 69 4.68 -13.29 -8.18
C PRO A 69 5.74 -12.25 -8.61
N PHE A 70 6.28 -11.52 -7.65
CA PHE A 70 7.36 -10.61 -7.92
C PHE A 70 8.58 -11.44 -8.32
N THR A 71 9.09 -11.16 -9.51
CA THR A 71 10.36 -11.72 -9.96
C THR A 71 11.51 -11.10 -9.15
N LYS A 72 12.69 -11.73 -9.17
CA LYS A 72 13.88 -11.08 -8.63
C LYS A 72 14.17 -9.81 -9.43
N GLY A 73 14.56 -8.73 -8.74
CA GLY A 73 14.83 -7.45 -9.37
C GLY A 73 14.66 -6.25 -8.44
N ASP A 74 14.89 -5.07 -9.00
CA ASP A 74 14.77 -3.79 -8.30
C ASP A 74 13.42 -3.13 -8.59
N TYR A 75 12.76 -2.69 -7.54
CA TYR A 75 11.40 -2.17 -7.57
C TYR A 75 11.29 -0.81 -6.89
N VAL A 76 10.34 -0.01 -7.38
CA VAL A 76 9.94 1.25 -6.76
C VAL A 76 8.44 1.23 -6.53
N LEU A 77 8.02 1.43 -5.28
CA LEU A 77 6.63 1.67 -4.92
C LEU A 77 6.44 3.17 -4.71
N LYS A 78 5.55 3.77 -5.50
CA LYS A 78 5.12 5.16 -5.35
C LYS A 78 3.66 5.20 -4.93
N THR A 79 3.36 5.89 -3.84
CA THR A 79 2.00 6.03 -3.32
C THR A 79 1.73 7.47 -2.93
N SER A 80 0.51 7.93 -3.20
CA SER A 80 0.01 9.23 -2.75
C SER A 80 -1.21 9.00 -1.86
N TRP A 81 -1.24 9.68 -0.72
CA TRP A 81 -2.23 9.48 0.32
C TRP A 81 -3.11 10.71 0.43
N LEU A 82 -4.38 10.58 0.06
CA LEU A 82 -5.33 11.69 0.06
C LEU A 82 -6.35 11.51 1.17
N ALA A 83 -6.59 12.59 1.93
CA ALA A 83 -7.67 12.67 2.90
C ALA A 83 -8.52 13.92 2.59
N TYR A 84 -9.83 13.71 2.39
CA TYR A 84 -10.80 14.74 1.99
C TYR A 84 -10.38 15.53 0.74
N GLY A 85 -9.78 14.84 -0.24
CA GLY A 85 -9.31 15.45 -1.48
C GLY A 85 -7.99 16.23 -1.37
N ILE A 86 -7.40 16.30 -0.17
CA ILE A 86 -6.12 16.97 0.07
C ILE A 86 -5.02 15.89 0.13
N ASN A 87 -3.94 16.07 -0.63
CA ASN A 87 -2.77 15.20 -0.54
C ASN A 87 -2.05 15.42 0.81
N ARG A 88 -1.89 14.34 1.57
CA ARG A 88 -1.29 14.36 2.92
C ARG A 88 0.12 13.83 2.93
N ALA A 89 0.45 12.90 2.03
CA ALA A 89 1.78 12.33 1.93
C ALA A 89 2.01 11.72 0.55
N ASP A 90 3.22 11.92 0.04
CA ASP A 90 3.77 11.14 -1.05
C ASP A 90 4.89 10.25 -0.49
N VAL A 91 4.77 8.95 -0.71
CA VAL A 91 5.72 7.96 -0.20
C VAL A 91 6.33 7.23 -1.39
N THR A 92 7.66 7.26 -1.46
CA THR A 92 8.45 6.50 -2.43
C THR A 92 9.33 5.51 -1.69
N VAL A 93 9.17 4.22 -1.98
CA VAL A 93 9.96 3.13 -1.38
C VAL A 93 10.74 2.44 -2.48
N TYR A 94 12.04 2.29 -2.26
CA TYR A 94 12.96 1.52 -3.11
C TYR A 94 13.25 0.20 -2.42
N PHE A 95 13.09 -0.93 -3.13
CA PHE A 95 13.38 -2.25 -2.58
C PHE A 95 13.81 -3.22 -3.67
N SER A 96 14.62 -4.20 -3.28
CA SER A 96 15.10 -5.27 -4.15
C SER A 96 14.60 -6.61 -3.64
N ILE A 97 14.13 -7.46 -4.55
CA ILE A 97 13.78 -8.85 -4.24
C ILE A 97 14.92 -9.72 -4.78
N VAL A 98 15.56 -10.44 -3.85
CA VAL A 98 16.74 -11.30 -4.11
C VAL A 98 16.42 -12.78 -4.01
#